data_AF-A0ABD2YCU1-F1
#
_entry.id   AF-A0ABD2YCU1-F1
#
_cell.length_a   1.000
_cell.length_b   1.000
_cell.length_c   1.000
_cell.angle_alpha   90.00
_cell.angle_beta   90.00
_cell.angle_gamma   90.00
#
_symmetry.space_group_name_H-M   'P 1'
#
loop_
_entity.id
_entity.type
_entity.pdbx_description
1 polymer ?
#
loop_
_entity_poly.entity_id
_entity_poly.type
_entity_poly.pdbx_seq_one_letter_code
_entity_poly.pdbx_strand_id
1 'polypeptide(L)'
;MKDLAELLINEQSLLVFGKGYNYATTLEVDHNLPIVVVATRDACFSKQQSVNQQLHARKGRLVVMCSEGDSASVELCGSCRVIEVPHVEDCLQLVVNIIP
;
A
#
# COMPACT_ATOMS: atom_id res chain seq x y z
N MET A 1 4.63 12.91 -4.63
CA MET A 1 5.46 11.90 -5.35
C MET A 1 6.95 12.14 -5.17
N LYS A 2 7.48 13.34 -5.50
CA LYS A 2 8.90 13.66 -5.24
C LYS A 2 9.31 13.48 -3.78
N ASP A 3 8.46 13.91 -2.84
CA ASP A 3 8.70 13.73 -1.40
C ASP A 3 8.69 12.27 -0.94
N LEU A 4 8.07 11.37 -1.71
CA LEU A 4 8.14 9.93 -1.43
C LEU A 4 9.45 9.35 -1.96
N ALA A 5 9.85 9.75 -3.18
CA ALA A 5 11.13 9.37 -3.74
C ALA A 5 12.31 9.82 -2.85
N GLU A 6 12.27 11.05 -2.31
CA GLU A 6 13.29 11.54 -1.36
C GLU A 6 13.35 10.73 -0.06
N LEU A 7 12.22 10.21 0.43
CA LEU A 7 12.23 9.31 1.60
C LEU A 7 12.78 7.94 1.27
N LEU A 8 12.55 7.43 0.06
CA LEU A 8 12.93 6.08 -0.34
C LEU A 8 14.34 6.02 -0.95
N ILE A 9 14.95 7.14 -1.31
CA ILE A 9 16.25 7.18 -2.01
C ILE A 9 17.41 6.57 -1.20
N ASN A 10 17.34 6.65 0.13
CA ASN A 10 18.36 6.14 1.05
C ASN A 10 18.03 4.72 1.55
N GLU A 11 16.94 4.13 1.10
CA GLU A 11 16.49 2.81 1.53
C GLU A 11 17.18 1.72 0.69
N GLN A 12 17.72 0.71 1.35
CA GLN A 12 18.40 -0.39 0.66
C GLN A 12 17.42 -1.38 0.00
N SER A 13 16.21 -1.47 0.54
CA SER A 13 15.21 -2.45 0.15
C SER A 13 13.82 -1.84 0.25
N LEU A 14 12.96 -2.16 -0.72
CA LEU A 14 11.55 -1.78 -0.76
C LEU A 14 10.72 -3.03 -1.01
N LEU A 15 9.68 -3.26 -0.22
CA LEU A 15 8.76 -4.37 -0.43
C LEU A 15 7.45 -3.85 -1.03
N VAL A 16 7.04 -4.39 -2.18
CA VAL A 16 5.82 -4.00 -2.87
C VAL A 16 4.85 -5.17 -2.87
N PHE A 17 3.65 -4.94 -2.35
CA PHE A 17 2.56 -5.91 -2.36
C PHE A 17 1.46 -5.49 -3.33
N GLY A 18 1.22 -6.35 -4.32
CA GLY A 18 0.17 -6.16 -5.33
C GLY A 18 -1.10 -6.98 -5.06
N LYS A 19 -1.95 -7.09 -6.09
CA LYS A 19 -3.17 -7.90 -6.07
C LYS A 19 -2.82 -9.40 -6.17
N GLY A 20 -3.55 -10.22 -5.44
CA GLY A 20 -3.39 -11.67 -5.43
C GLY A 20 -3.15 -12.20 -4.03
N TYR A 21 -4.05 -13.08 -3.59
CA TYR A 21 -3.99 -13.73 -2.29
C TYR A 21 -2.67 -14.48 -2.09
N ASN A 22 -1.84 -13.99 -1.17
CA ASN A 22 -1.07 -14.75 -0.19
C ASN A 22 -0.04 -13.83 0.47
N TYR A 23 -0.47 -13.09 1.50
CA TYR A 23 0.42 -12.29 2.34
C TYR A 23 1.06 -13.12 3.47
N ALA A 24 0.94 -14.45 3.42
CA ALA A 24 1.50 -15.39 4.40
C ALA A 24 3.03 -15.22 4.59
N THR A 25 3.73 -14.57 3.66
CA THR A 25 5.16 -14.28 3.74
C THR A 25 5.54 -13.16 4.72
N THR A 26 4.59 -12.49 5.40
CA THR A 26 4.88 -11.40 6.37
C THR A 26 5.51 -11.87 7.69
N LEU A 27 6.17 -13.03 7.73
CA LEU A 27 6.73 -13.57 8.97
C LEU A 27 7.99 -12.83 9.45
N GLU A 28 8.72 -12.11 8.59
CA GLU A 28 9.94 -11.37 8.98
C GLU A 28 10.07 -10.03 8.23
N VAL A 29 9.11 -9.12 8.39
CA VAL A 29 9.27 -7.75 7.90
C VAL A 29 9.92 -6.91 9.00
N ASP A 30 11.15 -6.47 8.76
CA ASP A 30 11.91 -5.62 9.66
C ASP A 30 11.24 -4.24 9.80
N HIS A 31 11.28 -3.65 10.99
CA HIS A 31 10.61 -2.38 11.29
C HIS A 31 11.15 -1.21 10.44
N ASN A 32 12.37 -1.34 9.95
CA ASN A 32 13.01 -0.31 9.16
C ASN A 32 12.70 -0.41 7.65
N LEU A 33 12.03 -1.47 7.17
CA LEU A 33 11.80 -1.63 5.74
C LEU A 33 10.55 -0.84 5.28
N PRO A 34 10.65 0.04 4.27
CA PRO A 34 9.48 0.65 3.66
C PRO A 34 8.65 -0.39 2.90
N ILE A 35 7.34 -0.35 3.09
CA ILE A 35 6.40 -1.30 2.47
C ILE A 35 5.36 -0.51 1.68
N VAL A 36 5.22 -0.84 0.39
CA VAL A 36 4.17 -0.30 -0.49
C VAL A 36 3.07 -1.34 -0.65
N VAL A 37 1.82 -0.96 -0.39
CA VAL A 37 0.66 -1.83 -0.57
C VAL A 37 -0.34 -1.19 -1.53
N VAL A 38 -0.76 -1.94 -2.54
CA VAL A 38 -1.78 -1.49 -3.49
C VAL A 38 -3.16 -1.97 -3.05
N ALA A 39 -3.96 -1.07 -2.48
CA ALA A 39 -5.30 -1.31 -1.96
C ALA A 39 -6.37 -0.50 -2.73
N THR A 40 -6.45 -0.71 -4.04
CA THR A 40 -7.52 -0.14 -4.88
C THR A 40 -8.84 -0.89 -4.71
N ARG A 41 -9.98 -0.21 -4.87
CA ARG A 41 -11.30 -0.85 -4.83
C ARG A 41 -11.42 -1.93 -5.89
N ASP A 42 -11.51 -3.17 -5.44
CA ASP A 42 -11.75 -4.35 -6.27
C ASP A 42 -12.41 -5.46 -5.45
N ALA A 43 -12.64 -6.62 -6.08
CA ALA A 43 -13.20 -7.80 -5.42
C ALA A 43 -12.37 -8.33 -4.22
N CYS A 44 -11.10 -7.91 -4.08
CA CYS A 44 -10.19 -8.32 -3.01
C CYS A 44 -9.99 -7.25 -1.91
N PHE A 45 -10.57 -6.06 -2.06
CA PHE A 45 -10.38 -4.90 -1.18
C PHE A 45 -10.62 -5.22 0.30
N SER A 46 -11.68 -5.97 0.61
CA SER A 46 -12.01 -6.37 1.99
C SER A 46 -10.90 -7.16 2.68
N LYS A 47 -10.19 -8.01 1.94
CA LYS A 47 -9.07 -8.81 2.48
C LYS A 47 -7.76 -8.04 2.47
N GLN A 48 -7.57 -7.09 1.54
CA GLN A 48 -6.44 -6.16 1.60
C GLN A 48 -6.50 -5.27 2.84
N GLN A 49 -7.71 -4.88 3.28
CA GLN A 49 -7.88 -4.13 4.53
C GLN A 49 -7.39 -4.92 5.76
N SER A 50 -7.67 -6.23 5.83
CA SER A 50 -7.16 -7.08 6.92
C SER A 50 -5.62 -7.14 6.95
N VAL A 51 -4.99 -7.15 5.78
CA VAL A 51 -3.52 -7.16 5.67
C VAL A 51 -2.93 -5.81 6.07
N ASN A 52 -3.53 -4.71 5.61
CA ASN A 52 -3.11 -3.37 6.02
C ASN A 52 -3.16 -3.22 7.55
N GLN A 53 -4.18 -3.75 8.21
CA GLN A 53 -4.27 -3.76 9.67
C GLN A 53 -3.15 -4.60 10.32
N GLN A 54 -2.82 -5.76 9.75
CA GLN A 54 -1.71 -6.60 10.25
C GLN A 54 -0.34 -5.94 10.08
N LEU A 55 -0.10 -5.27 8.95
CA LEU A 55 1.13 -4.51 8.69
C LEU A 55 1.22 -3.28 9.58
N HIS A 56 0.10 -2.58 9.79
CA HIS A 56 0.02 -1.44 10.69
C HIS A 56 0.34 -1.81 12.14
N ALA A 57 -0.17 -2.94 12.63
CA ALA A 57 0.12 -3.43 13.98
C ALA A 57 1.62 -3.69 14.22
N ARG A 58 2.40 -3.89 13.15
CA ARG A 58 3.86 -4.10 13.21
C ARG A 58 4.67 -2.81 13.16
N LYS A 59 4.03 -1.63 13.14
CA LYS A 59 4.68 -0.31 13.09
C LYS A 59 5.66 -0.13 11.92
N GLY A 60 5.43 -0.84 10.81
CA GLY A 60 6.22 -0.65 9.60
C GLY A 60 5.92 0.70 8.95
N ARG A 61 6.90 1.25 8.22
CA ARG A 61 6.69 2.46 7.38
C ARG A 61 5.87 2.07 6.15
N LEU A 62 4.57 2.24 6.26
CA LEU A 62 3.61 1.81 5.25
C LEU A 62 3.25 2.95 4.30
N VAL A 63 3.27 2.63 3.01
CA VAL A 63 2.78 3.49 1.92
C VAL A 63 1.63 2.74 1.25
N VAL A 64 0.42 3.27 1.33
CA VAL A 64 -0.75 2.60 0.75
C VAL A 64 -1.26 3.38 -0.46
N MET A 65 -1.37 2.69 -1.59
CA MET A 65 -2.06 3.21 -2.76
C MET A 65 -3.54 2.86 -2.66
N CYS A 66 -4.42 3.85 -2.63
CA CYS A 66 -5.86 3.65 -2.58
C CYS A 66 -6.56 4.34 -3.74
N SER A 67 -7.79 3.93 -4.01
CA SER A 67 -8.63 4.67 -4.95
C SER A 67 -9.01 6.04 -4.36
N GLU A 68 -9.19 7.05 -5.22
CA GLU A 68 -9.67 8.37 -4.81
C GLU A 68 -10.95 8.26 -3.96
N GLY A 69 -10.95 8.91 -2.78
CA GLY A 69 -12.07 8.88 -1.84
C GLY A 69 -12.04 7.74 -0.81
N ASP A 70 -11.06 6.83 -0.88
CA ASP A 70 -10.86 5.77 0.13
C ASP A 70 -9.80 6.09 1.19
N SER A 71 -9.19 7.27 1.14
CA SER A 71 -8.18 7.72 2.09
C SER A 71 -8.62 7.51 3.55
N ALA A 72 -9.85 7.87 3.91
CA ALA A 72 -10.38 7.71 5.27
C ALA A 72 -10.49 6.25 5.75
N SER A 73 -10.63 5.28 4.83
CA SER A 73 -10.72 3.85 5.17
C SER A 73 -9.35 3.20 5.37
N VAL A 74 -8.31 3.88 4.87
CA VAL A 74 -6.93 3.40 4.80
C VAL A 74 -6.01 4.13 5.78
N GLU A 75 -6.35 5.36 6.17
CA GLU A 75 -5.71 6.14 7.23
C GLU A 75 -5.97 5.52 8.61
N LEU A 76 -5.32 4.39 8.90
CA LEU A 76 -5.53 3.64 10.14
C LEU A 76 -4.86 4.28 11.38
N CYS A 77 -3.92 5.22 11.22
CA CYS A 77 -3.41 6.13 12.25
C CYS A 77 -2.09 6.76 11.75
N GLY A 78 -2.05 8.09 11.56
CA GLY A 78 -0.90 9.03 11.67
C GLY A 78 0.46 8.79 11.00
N SER A 79 0.90 7.54 10.80
CA SER A 79 2.23 7.13 10.34
C SER A 79 2.21 6.41 8.99
N CYS A 80 1.04 6.33 8.35
CA CYS A 80 0.88 5.75 7.03
C CYS A 80 0.83 6.85 5.97
N ARG A 81 1.60 6.73 4.89
CA ARG A 81 1.47 7.62 3.73
C ARG A 81 0.46 7.03 2.76
N VAL A 82 -0.46 7.86 2.28
CA VAL A 82 -1.48 7.43 1.32
C VAL A 82 -1.22 8.07 -0.04
N ILE A 83 -1.35 7.29 -1.10
CA ILE A 83 -1.31 7.74 -2.49
C ILE A 83 -2.68 7.46 -3.10
N GLU A 84 -3.41 8.51 -3.44
CA GLU A 84 -4.68 8.37 -4.13
C GLU A 84 -4.45 8.19 -5.63
N VAL A 85 -5.17 7.24 -6.21
CA VAL A 85 -5.12 6.89 -7.63
C VAL A 85 -6.55 6.94 -8.16
N PRO A 86 -6.79 7.52 -9.36
CA PRO A 86 -8.13 7.61 -9.91
C PRO A 86 -8.76 6.22 -10.06
N HIS A 87 -10.03 6.14 -9.68
CA HIS A 87 -10.81 4.93 -9.85
C HIS A 87 -11.18 4.77 -11.34
N VAL A 88 -10.82 3.62 -11.90
CA VAL A 88 -11.18 3.23 -13.27
C VAL A 88 -11.71 1.79 -13.24
N GLU A 89 -12.25 1.33 -14.37
CA GLU A 89 -12.66 -0.07 -14.53
C GLU A 89 -11.54 -1.04 -14.16
N ASP A 90 -11.90 -2.18 -13.55
CA ASP A 90 -10.96 -3.16 -12.99
C ASP A 90 -9.84 -3.58 -13.97
N CYS A 91 -10.19 -3.70 -15.26
CA CYS A 91 -9.27 -4.06 -16.32
C CYS A 91 -8.20 -2.98 -16.61
N LEU A 92 -8.53 -1.71 -16.36
CA LEU A 92 -7.64 -0.56 -16.55
C LEU A 92 -6.93 -0.17 -15.26
N GLN A 93 -7.46 -0.56 -14.10
CA GLN A 93 -6.91 -0.17 -12.79
C GLN A 93 -5.45 -0.62 -12.64
N LEU A 94 -5.06 -1.77 -13.20
CA LEU A 94 -3.67 -2.23 -13.23
C LEU A 94 -2.75 -1.29 -14.02
N VAL A 95 -3.22 -0.72 -15.13
CA VAL A 95 -2.43 0.20 -15.96
C VAL A 95 -2.27 1.55 -15.28
N VAL A 96 -3.31 2.00 -14.56
CA VAL A 96 -3.23 3.25 -13.81
C VAL A 96 -2.32 3.11 -12.59
N ASN A 97 -2.33 1.94 -11.92
CA ASN A 97 -1.55 1.69 -10.71
C ASN A 97 -0.03 1.60 -10.91
N ILE A 98 0.48 1.52 -12.14
CA ILE A 98 1.94 1.46 -12.42
C ILE A 98 2.60 2.83 -12.60
N ILE A 99 1.79 3.90 -12.70
CA ILE A 99 2.28 5.26 -12.98
C ILE A 99 2.84 5.97 -11.72
N PRO A 100 2.19 5.87 -10.55
CA PRO A 100 2.71 6.45 -9.31
C PRO A 100 4.02 5.80 -8.87
#